data_AF-A0A7G3ZLU4-F1
#
_entry.id   AF-A0A7G3ZLU4-F1
#
_cell.length_a   1.000
_cell.length_b   1.000
_cell.length_c   1.000
_cell.angle_alpha   90.00
_cell.angle_beta   90.00
_cell.angle_gamma   90.00
#
_symmetry.space_group_name_H-M   'P 1'
#
loop_
_entity.id
_entity.type
_entity.pdbx_description
1 polymer ?
#
loop_
_entity_poly.entity_id
_entity_poly.type
_entity_poly.pdbx_seq_one_letter_code
_entity_poly.pdbx_strand_id
1 'polypeptide(L)'
;MAEDMRRIIICDFDETITDRDTIGILGQLPYAVKPGFEPKWSHFTDTYMENYRKFLEDPVLLECDHNLGRRLPLLPSNDGDITRSNFQCLFKDEIRYQTDARNLEISSTSEMAKYGLFAGLTHSQVSHFVKEKMREHSFSLRNGFRDFMSSISAPQFFIVSVNWSAEFIRGAVGEELVDFDNICCNQLVSNGDTFTGQFSNQLLTGSDKVSFIEKIFKEQCCRDIEQQYWYIGDSETDILALLHPEVNGVLLIDPELKEQKFRKLTTEVLGIDESLVNRFISSKEVGWLRCYVKNQENSLYLAKSWFDLTNINTNTD
;
A
#
# COMPACT_ATOMS: atom_id res chain seq x y z
N MET A 1 11.21 31.68 14.13
CA MET A 1 12.07 30.49 13.93
C MET A 1 11.12 29.42 13.47
N ALA A 2 11.28 28.88 12.27
CA ALA A 2 10.48 27.72 11.88
C ALA A 2 10.83 26.60 12.86
N GLU A 3 9.85 26.13 13.64
CA GLU A 3 10.01 24.92 14.42
C GLU A 3 10.42 23.81 13.44
N ASP A 4 11.46 23.04 13.76
CA ASP A 4 11.97 21.96 12.92
C ASP A 4 10.88 20.88 12.83
N MET A 5 10.00 20.99 11.85
CA MET A 5 8.94 20.02 11.60
C MET A 5 9.55 18.75 11.02
N ARG A 6 9.41 17.64 11.73
CA ARG A 6 9.89 16.34 11.28
C ARG A 6 8.83 15.67 10.41
N ARG A 7 9.16 15.42 9.14
CA ARG A 7 8.30 14.63 8.26
C ARG A 7 8.53 13.15 8.45
N ILE A 8 7.44 12.38 8.50
CA ILE A 8 7.44 10.93 8.51
C ILE A 8 6.72 10.46 7.25
N ILE A 9 7.41 9.70 6.41
CA ILE A 9 6.87 9.16 5.16
C ILE A 9 6.50 7.70 5.40
N ILE A 10 5.24 7.38 5.15
CA ILE A 10 4.71 6.03 5.17
C ILE A 10 4.27 5.71 3.74
N CYS A 11 4.68 4.55 3.24
CA CYS A 11 4.45 4.22 1.84
C CYS A 11 4.01 2.77 1.67
N ASP A 12 3.11 2.52 0.72
CA ASP A 12 2.95 1.18 0.16
C ASP A 12 4.17 0.80 -0.69
N PHE A 13 4.31 -0.49 -1.03
CA PHE A 13 5.45 -0.99 -1.80
C PHE A 13 5.11 -1.29 -3.26
N ASP A 14 4.22 -2.24 -3.50
CA ASP A 14 3.93 -2.75 -4.83
C ASP A 14 3.20 -1.71 -5.68
N GLU A 15 3.67 -1.48 -6.90
CA GLU A 15 3.15 -0.43 -7.82
C GLU A 15 3.26 1.02 -7.31
N THR A 16 3.52 1.24 -6.01
CA THR A 16 3.79 2.54 -5.40
C THR A 16 5.28 2.89 -5.43
N ILE A 17 6.15 2.02 -4.90
CA ILE A 17 7.61 2.14 -4.95
C ILE A 17 8.15 1.39 -6.17
N THR A 18 7.62 0.21 -6.48
CA THR A 18 8.01 -0.59 -7.65
C THR A 18 7.17 -0.24 -8.87
N ASP A 19 7.69 -0.49 -10.08
CA ASP A 19 6.99 -0.19 -11.34
C ASP A 19 5.79 -1.10 -11.63
N ARG A 20 5.67 -2.19 -10.86
CA ARG A 20 4.64 -3.23 -10.99
C ARG A 20 4.48 -4.00 -9.68
N ASP A 21 3.41 -4.81 -9.61
CA ASP A 21 3.21 -5.80 -8.57
C ASP A 21 4.36 -6.84 -8.57
N THR A 22 4.93 -7.09 -7.39
CA THR A 22 6.05 -8.02 -7.18
C THR A 22 5.67 -9.28 -6.43
N ILE A 23 4.42 -9.44 -5.98
CA ILE A 23 3.97 -10.65 -5.28
C ILE A 23 4.13 -11.88 -6.18
N GLY A 24 3.74 -11.75 -7.45
CA GLY A 24 3.93 -12.81 -8.45
C GLY A 24 5.40 -13.10 -8.77
N ILE A 25 6.30 -12.14 -8.54
CA ILE A 25 7.75 -12.31 -8.72
C ILE A 25 8.32 -13.06 -7.52
N LEU A 26 8.00 -12.64 -6.29
CA LEU A 26 8.37 -13.34 -5.07
C LEU A 26 7.82 -14.79 -5.07
N GLY A 27 6.60 -15.00 -5.58
CA GLY A 27 6.00 -16.32 -5.76
C GLY A 27 6.80 -17.30 -6.62
N GLN A 28 7.75 -16.81 -7.44
CA GLN A 28 8.62 -17.67 -8.26
C GLN A 28 9.84 -18.20 -7.50
N LEU A 29 10.24 -17.55 -6.41
CA LEU A 29 11.43 -17.91 -5.63
C LEU A 29 11.45 -19.41 -5.22
N PRO A 30 10.37 -19.99 -4.66
CA PRO A 30 10.34 -21.41 -4.33
C PRO A 30 10.72 -22.33 -5.49
N TYR A 31 10.29 -22.02 -6.71
CA TYR A 31 10.54 -22.84 -7.90
C TYR A 31 11.97 -22.65 -8.44
N ALA A 32 12.56 -21.47 -8.24
CA ALA A 32 13.96 -21.23 -8.54
C ALA A 32 14.90 -22.02 -7.60
N VAL A 33 14.54 -22.14 -6.32
CA VAL A 33 15.34 -22.84 -5.30
C VAL A 33 15.04 -24.34 -5.23
N LYS A 34 13.80 -24.75 -5.47
CA LYS A 34 13.33 -26.14 -5.41
C LYS A 34 12.77 -26.55 -6.79
N PRO A 35 13.63 -26.88 -7.77
CA PRO A 35 13.18 -27.31 -9.09
C PRO A 35 12.24 -28.52 -8.98
N GLY A 36 11.06 -28.43 -9.59
CA GLY A 36 10.05 -29.50 -9.56
C GLY A 36 9.12 -29.49 -8.35
N PHE A 37 9.12 -28.42 -7.54
CA PHE A 37 8.10 -28.22 -6.52
C PHE A 37 6.68 -28.19 -7.14
N GLU A 38 5.73 -28.86 -6.49
CA GLU A 38 4.32 -28.90 -6.86
C GLU A 38 3.46 -28.49 -5.64
N PRO A 39 2.32 -27.81 -5.86
CA PRO A 39 1.75 -27.44 -7.15
C PRO A 39 2.47 -26.24 -7.79
N LYS A 40 2.31 -26.06 -9.11
CA LYS A 40 2.80 -24.87 -9.84
C LYS A 40 2.14 -23.57 -9.36
N TRP A 41 2.79 -22.44 -9.60
CA TRP A 41 2.31 -21.11 -9.18
C TRP A 41 0.86 -20.83 -9.62
N SER A 42 0.49 -21.30 -10.80
CA SER A 42 -0.87 -21.17 -11.34
C SER A 42 -1.95 -21.73 -10.42
N HIS A 43 -1.66 -22.79 -9.67
CA HIS A 43 -2.61 -23.33 -8.68
C HIS A 43 -3.04 -22.28 -7.65
N PHE A 44 -2.07 -21.53 -7.12
CA PHE A 44 -2.33 -20.53 -6.10
C PHE A 44 -3.07 -19.32 -6.68
N THR A 45 -2.67 -18.85 -7.87
CA THR A 45 -3.38 -17.76 -8.54
C THR A 45 -4.80 -18.16 -8.93
N ASP A 46 -5.01 -19.38 -9.44
CA ASP A 46 -6.33 -19.88 -9.83
C ASP A 46 -7.24 -20.03 -8.60
N THR A 47 -6.70 -20.58 -7.51
CA THR A 47 -7.43 -20.70 -6.23
C THR A 47 -7.82 -19.33 -5.68
N TYR A 48 -6.91 -18.35 -5.72
CA TYR A 48 -7.23 -16.98 -5.32
C TYR A 48 -8.35 -16.38 -6.20
N MET A 49 -8.26 -16.51 -7.51
CA MET A 49 -9.26 -15.97 -8.44
C MET A 49 -10.62 -16.66 -8.31
N GLU A 50 -10.65 -17.96 -7.98
CA GLU A 50 -11.90 -18.67 -7.69
C GLU A 50 -12.53 -18.13 -6.40
N ASN A 51 -11.75 -17.97 -5.33
CA ASN A 51 -12.24 -17.43 -4.07
C ASN A 51 -12.68 -15.97 -4.20
N TYR A 52 -11.97 -15.17 -5.01
CA TYR A 52 -12.34 -13.79 -5.28
C TYR A 52 -13.68 -13.70 -6.02
N ARG A 53 -13.92 -14.56 -7.01
CA ARG A 53 -15.24 -14.64 -7.67
C ARG A 53 -16.35 -15.00 -6.68
N LYS A 54 -16.13 -16.00 -5.83
CA LYS A 54 -17.08 -16.38 -4.77
C LYS A 54 -17.35 -15.22 -3.80
N PHE A 55 -16.32 -14.47 -3.43
CA PHE A 55 -16.46 -13.29 -2.58
C PHE A 55 -17.33 -12.21 -3.26
N LEU A 56 -17.18 -11.97 -4.56
CA LEU A 56 -18.02 -11.04 -5.31
C LEU A 56 -19.48 -11.51 -5.47
N GLU A 57 -19.70 -12.83 -5.46
CA GLU A 57 -21.00 -13.47 -5.65
C GLU A 57 -21.72 -13.80 -4.33
N ASP A 58 -21.12 -13.50 -3.17
CA ASP A 58 -21.67 -13.88 -1.86
C ASP A 58 -23.04 -13.20 -1.60
N PRO A 59 -24.13 -13.99 -1.47
CA PRO A 59 -25.48 -13.46 -1.26
C PRO A 59 -25.62 -12.61 0.01
N VAL A 60 -24.84 -12.89 1.07
CA VAL A 60 -24.87 -12.09 2.32
C VAL A 60 -24.32 -10.69 2.07
N LEU A 61 -23.35 -10.56 1.17
CA LEU A 61 -22.78 -9.30 0.73
C LEU A 61 -23.72 -8.58 -0.28
N LEU A 62 -24.59 -9.32 -0.99
CA LEU A 62 -25.56 -8.78 -1.96
C LEU A 62 -26.92 -8.40 -1.35
N GLU A 63 -27.33 -8.97 -0.21
CA GLU A 63 -28.61 -8.68 0.46
C GLU A 63 -28.62 -7.34 1.24
N CYS A 64 -27.47 -6.69 1.40
CA CYS A 64 -27.42 -5.30 1.83
C CYS A 64 -27.64 -4.39 0.62
N ASP A 65 -28.64 -3.50 0.69
CA ASP A 65 -29.24 -2.68 -0.40
C ASP A 65 -28.29 -1.86 -1.31
N HIS A 66 -26.97 -1.95 -1.11
CA HIS A 66 -25.91 -1.45 -1.98
C HIS A 66 -24.72 -2.42 -1.96
N ASN A 67 -24.40 -3.02 -3.12
CA ASN A 67 -23.20 -3.81 -3.46
C ASN A 67 -22.21 -4.09 -2.30
N LEU A 68 -22.08 -5.35 -1.89
CA LEU A 68 -21.11 -5.83 -0.91
C LEU A 68 -21.17 -5.19 0.49
N GLY A 69 -22.26 -4.48 0.84
CA GLY A 69 -22.32 -3.68 2.06
C GLY A 69 -21.27 -2.55 2.10
N ARG A 70 -20.70 -2.21 0.93
CA ARG A 70 -19.70 -1.17 0.72
C ARG A 70 -20.39 0.06 0.14
N ARG A 71 -20.32 1.19 0.85
CA ARG A 71 -20.92 2.45 0.41
C ARG A 71 -19.91 3.26 -0.39
N LEU A 72 -20.16 3.42 -1.68
CA LEU A 72 -19.38 4.27 -2.59
C LEU A 72 -20.24 5.41 -3.16
N PRO A 73 -19.63 6.57 -3.50
CA PRO A 73 -18.24 6.93 -3.23
C PRO A 73 -17.98 7.18 -1.73
N LEU A 74 -16.70 7.14 -1.34
CA LEU A 74 -16.28 7.23 0.06
C LEU A 74 -16.26 8.65 0.62
N LEU A 75 -15.82 9.64 -0.16
CA LEU A 75 -15.76 11.01 0.32
C LEU A 75 -17.19 11.57 0.48
N PRO A 76 -17.49 12.22 1.61
CA PRO A 76 -18.80 12.80 1.82
C PRO A 76 -19.04 13.92 0.81
N SER A 77 -20.26 14.01 0.29
CA SER A 77 -20.67 15.13 -0.59
C SER A 77 -20.81 16.47 0.16
N ASN A 78 -20.76 16.44 1.50
CA ASN A 78 -20.86 17.62 2.36
C ASN A 78 -19.48 17.92 2.98
N ASP A 79 -19.21 19.21 3.25
CA ASP A 79 -17.97 19.78 3.81
C ASP A 79 -17.72 19.39 5.30
N GLY A 80 -17.93 18.13 5.66
CA GLY A 80 -17.60 17.63 7.00
C GLY A 80 -16.14 17.21 7.09
N ASP A 81 -15.40 17.77 8.04
CA ASP A 81 -14.02 17.38 8.32
C ASP A 81 -13.93 15.87 8.63
N ILE A 82 -12.91 15.20 8.07
CA ILE A 82 -12.44 13.90 8.52
C ILE A 82 -11.54 14.14 9.74
N THR A 83 -12.01 13.68 10.89
CA THR A 83 -11.35 13.83 12.19
C THR A 83 -11.12 12.48 12.83
N ARG A 84 -10.19 12.41 13.79
CA ARG A 84 -9.96 11.19 14.56
C ARG A 84 -11.23 10.66 15.23
N SER A 85 -12.10 11.55 15.70
CA SER A 85 -13.35 11.19 16.38
C SER A 85 -14.41 10.60 15.45
N ASN A 86 -14.44 10.95 14.17
CA ASN A 86 -15.46 10.49 13.24
C ASN A 86 -14.97 9.46 12.20
N PHE A 87 -13.66 9.30 12.01
CA PHE A 87 -13.07 8.45 10.96
C PHE A 87 -13.67 7.04 10.91
N GLN A 88 -13.71 6.35 12.06
CA GLN A 88 -14.27 5.00 12.19
C GLN A 88 -15.77 4.95 11.83
N CYS A 89 -16.55 5.97 12.18
CA CYS A 89 -17.97 6.02 11.88
C CYS A 89 -18.23 6.37 10.41
N LEU A 90 -17.44 7.31 9.87
CA LEU A 90 -17.55 7.80 8.50
C LEU A 90 -17.24 6.69 7.49
N PHE A 91 -16.19 5.90 7.74
CA PHE A 91 -15.74 4.83 6.85
C PHE A 91 -16.11 3.43 7.34
N LYS A 92 -17.10 3.30 8.22
CA LYS A 92 -17.50 2.00 8.81
C LYS A 92 -17.82 0.92 7.76
N ASP A 93 -18.45 1.31 6.64
CA ASP A 93 -18.87 0.38 5.59
C ASP A 93 -17.66 -0.11 4.79
N GLU A 94 -16.68 0.77 4.52
CA GLU A 94 -15.41 0.40 3.90
C GLU A 94 -14.54 -0.46 4.82
N ILE A 95 -14.46 -0.10 6.11
CA ILE A 95 -13.74 -0.89 7.11
C ILE A 95 -14.32 -2.30 7.21
N ARG A 96 -15.66 -2.43 7.20
CA ARG A 96 -16.34 -3.73 7.17
C ARG A 96 -16.02 -4.48 5.88
N TYR A 97 -16.18 -3.85 4.71
CA TYR A 97 -15.84 -4.46 3.42
C TYR A 97 -14.41 -5.03 3.40
N GLN A 98 -13.42 -4.27 3.90
CA GLN A 98 -12.03 -4.73 3.96
C GLN A 98 -11.79 -5.77 5.06
N THR A 99 -12.57 -5.75 6.13
CA THR A 99 -12.55 -6.80 7.16
C THR A 99 -13.10 -8.11 6.61
N ASP A 100 -14.14 -8.06 5.78
CA ASP A 100 -14.72 -9.25 5.15
C ASP A 100 -13.78 -9.80 4.05
N ALA A 101 -13.19 -8.91 3.24
CA ALA A 101 -12.17 -9.25 2.25
C ALA A 101 -10.94 -9.91 2.87
N ARG A 102 -10.64 -9.65 4.15
CA ARG A 102 -9.54 -10.29 4.87
C ARG A 102 -9.62 -11.82 4.85
N ASN A 103 -10.83 -12.40 4.86
CA ASN A 103 -10.99 -13.86 4.80
C ASN A 103 -10.54 -14.45 3.45
N LEU A 104 -10.74 -13.72 2.36
CA LEU A 104 -10.23 -14.08 1.05
C LEU A 104 -8.69 -14.12 1.08
N GLU A 105 -8.07 -13.08 1.63
CA GLU A 105 -6.61 -12.98 1.71
C GLU A 105 -6.01 -14.09 2.60
N ILE A 106 -6.65 -14.40 3.73
CA ILE A 106 -6.27 -15.52 4.60
C ILE A 106 -6.36 -16.85 3.85
N SER A 107 -7.38 -17.05 3.01
CA SER A 107 -7.52 -18.27 2.21
C SER A 107 -6.34 -18.46 1.26
N SER A 108 -5.90 -17.37 0.61
CA SER A 108 -4.73 -17.36 -0.28
C SER A 108 -3.44 -17.77 0.44
N THR A 109 -3.15 -17.12 1.58
CA THR A 109 -1.95 -17.41 2.36
C THR A 109 -2.00 -18.80 3.00
N SER A 110 -3.18 -19.24 3.42
CA SER A 110 -3.39 -20.58 3.99
C SER A 110 -3.15 -21.68 2.96
N GLU A 111 -3.58 -21.49 1.71
CA GLU A 111 -3.33 -22.47 0.65
C GLU A 111 -1.82 -22.56 0.34
N MET A 112 -1.10 -21.45 0.24
CA MET A 112 0.36 -21.47 0.09
C MET A 112 1.07 -22.11 1.29
N ALA A 113 0.60 -21.82 2.51
CA ALA A 113 1.17 -22.38 3.74
C ALA A 113 0.94 -23.89 3.86
N LYS A 114 -0.23 -24.38 3.45
CA LYS A 114 -0.59 -25.81 3.42
C LYS A 114 0.38 -26.64 2.58
N TYR A 115 0.85 -26.11 1.45
CA TYR A 115 1.85 -26.78 0.62
C TYR A 115 3.30 -26.50 1.06
N GLY A 116 3.50 -25.64 2.08
CA GLY A 116 4.84 -25.27 2.53
C GLY A 116 5.65 -24.58 1.44
N LEU A 117 4.99 -23.77 0.61
CA LEU A 117 5.58 -23.16 -0.59
C LEU A 117 6.94 -22.51 -0.27
N PHE A 118 6.97 -21.67 0.76
CA PHE A 118 8.19 -20.98 1.21
C PHE A 118 8.97 -21.72 2.32
N ALA A 119 8.52 -22.90 2.78
CA ALA A 119 9.15 -23.60 3.90
C ALA A 119 10.60 -24.02 3.59
N GLY A 120 11.52 -23.75 4.50
CA GLY A 120 12.95 -24.08 4.37
C GLY A 120 13.75 -23.18 3.43
N LEU A 121 13.13 -22.14 2.85
CA LEU A 121 13.89 -21.09 2.16
C LEU A 121 14.60 -20.19 3.17
N THR A 122 15.71 -19.56 2.78
CA THR A 122 16.51 -18.69 3.65
C THR A 122 16.33 -17.21 3.34
N HIS A 123 16.63 -16.34 4.31
CA HIS A 123 16.65 -14.88 4.09
C HIS A 123 17.68 -14.48 3.02
N SER A 124 18.81 -15.18 3.00
CA SER A 124 19.87 -15.00 1.99
C SER A 124 19.40 -15.38 0.58
N GLN A 125 18.57 -16.41 0.42
CA GLN A 125 17.98 -16.78 -0.86
C GLN A 125 17.01 -15.70 -1.38
N VAL A 126 16.16 -15.14 -0.52
CA VAL A 126 15.30 -14.00 -0.88
C VAL A 126 16.15 -12.81 -1.33
N SER A 127 17.18 -12.47 -0.55
CA SER A 127 18.08 -11.34 -0.82
C SER A 127 18.86 -11.51 -2.14
N HIS A 128 19.27 -12.72 -2.48
CA HIS A 128 19.90 -13.01 -3.77
C HIS A 128 18.89 -12.89 -4.91
N PHE A 129 17.71 -13.48 -4.74
CA PHE A 129 16.67 -13.54 -5.76
C PHE A 129 16.15 -12.16 -6.14
N VAL A 130 15.89 -11.28 -5.17
CA VAL A 130 15.43 -9.91 -5.47
C VAL A 130 16.48 -9.12 -6.27
N LYS A 131 17.76 -9.23 -5.91
CA LYS A 131 18.87 -8.59 -6.64
C LYS A 131 19.00 -9.15 -8.06
N GLU A 132 18.85 -10.46 -8.22
CA GLU A 132 18.85 -11.11 -9.52
C GLU A 132 17.70 -10.59 -10.41
N LYS A 133 16.47 -10.54 -9.88
CA LYS A 133 15.29 -10.11 -10.63
C LYS A 133 15.34 -8.63 -11.02
N MET A 134 15.92 -7.77 -10.18
CA MET A 134 16.17 -6.38 -10.55
C MET A 134 17.25 -6.25 -11.64
N ARG A 135 18.35 -7.01 -11.55
CA ARG A 135 19.40 -7.04 -12.59
C ARG A 135 18.86 -7.55 -13.93
N GLU A 136 17.93 -8.48 -13.89
CA GLU A 136 17.22 -9.02 -15.07
C GLU A 136 16.10 -8.09 -15.58
N HIS A 137 15.87 -6.94 -14.93
CA HIS A 137 14.79 -6.02 -15.25
C HIS A 137 13.40 -6.68 -15.22
N SER A 138 13.21 -7.69 -14.36
CA SER A 138 11.89 -8.29 -14.13
C SER A 138 10.93 -7.29 -13.46
N PHE A 139 11.48 -6.38 -12.66
CA PHE A 139 10.84 -5.18 -12.11
C PHE A 139 11.93 -4.14 -11.77
N SER A 140 11.53 -2.92 -11.46
CA SER A 140 12.43 -1.84 -11.03
C SER A 140 11.74 -0.93 -10.02
N LEU A 141 12.52 -0.10 -9.32
CA LEU A 141 11.94 1.01 -8.56
C LEU A 141 11.38 2.04 -9.55
N ARG A 142 10.25 2.67 -9.22
CA ARG A 142 9.66 3.74 -10.03
C ARG A 142 10.63 4.92 -10.12
N ASN A 143 10.68 5.51 -11.30
CA ASN A 143 11.51 6.68 -11.56
C ASN A 143 11.18 7.81 -10.58
N GLY A 144 12.21 8.49 -10.09
CA GLY A 144 12.09 9.58 -9.12
C GLY A 144 12.02 9.14 -7.65
N PHE A 145 11.77 7.86 -7.34
CA PHE A 145 11.68 7.39 -5.96
C PHE A 145 12.99 7.64 -5.18
N ARG A 146 14.14 7.28 -5.78
CA ARG A 146 15.46 7.51 -5.13
C ARG A 146 15.75 8.99 -4.92
N ASP A 147 15.36 9.84 -5.87
CA ASP A 147 15.55 11.29 -5.78
C ASP A 147 14.67 11.87 -4.66
N PHE A 148 13.42 11.43 -4.54
CA PHE A 148 12.55 11.78 -3.43
C PHE A 148 13.15 11.37 -2.08
N MET A 149 13.68 10.15 -1.98
CA MET A 149 14.31 9.63 -0.76
C MET A 149 15.63 10.31 -0.39
N SER A 150 16.29 11.04 -1.31
CA SER A 150 17.58 11.71 -1.03
C SER A 150 17.51 12.76 0.10
N SER A 151 16.30 13.25 0.41
CA SER A 151 16.03 14.25 1.45
C SER A 151 15.42 13.66 2.74
N ILE A 152 15.21 12.34 2.79
CA ILE A 152 14.51 11.66 3.88
C ILE A 152 15.48 10.67 4.52
N SER A 153 15.67 10.75 5.84
CA SER A 153 16.49 9.77 6.55
C SER A 153 15.74 8.45 6.75
N ALA A 154 16.46 7.32 6.76
CA ALA A 154 15.86 5.99 6.95
C ALA A 154 14.95 5.87 8.19
N PRO A 155 15.25 6.48 9.35
CA PRO A 155 14.36 6.47 10.52
C PRO A 155 13.05 7.26 10.34
N GLN A 156 12.89 8.02 9.25
CA GLN A 156 11.68 8.76 8.90
C GLN A 156 10.84 8.05 7.84
N PHE A 157 11.32 6.93 7.31
CA PHE A 157 10.67 6.23 6.22
C PHE A 157 10.18 4.85 6.65
N PHE A 158 8.88 4.63 6.45
CA PHE A 158 8.16 3.42 6.78
C PHE A 158 7.51 2.84 5.54
N ILE A 159 7.52 1.51 5.45
CA ILE A 159 6.80 0.78 4.41
C ILE A 159 5.69 -0.02 5.08
N VAL A 160 4.46 0.13 4.60
CA VAL A 160 3.27 -0.61 5.08
C VAL A 160 2.60 -1.25 3.88
N SER A 161 2.89 -2.54 3.66
CA SER A 161 2.52 -3.27 2.44
C SER A 161 1.88 -4.62 2.74
N VAL A 162 0.99 -5.08 1.85
CA VAL A 162 0.42 -6.44 1.92
C VAL A 162 1.37 -7.53 1.38
N ASN A 163 2.54 -7.13 0.86
CA ASN A 163 3.60 -8.06 0.43
C ASN A 163 4.06 -8.97 1.59
N TRP A 164 4.75 -10.06 1.26
CA TRP A 164 4.95 -11.17 2.18
C TRP A 164 6.35 -11.24 2.83
N SER A 165 7.30 -10.38 2.44
CA SER A 165 8.67 -10.46 2.97
C SER A 165 9.32 -9.09 3.11
N ALA A 166 9.64 -8.73 4.36
CA ALA A 166 10.45 -7.55 4.66
C ALA A 166 11.86 -7.66 4.05
N GLU A 167 12.42 -8.87 3.96
CA GLU A 167 13.70 -9.13 3.31
C GLU A 167 13.65 -8.81 1.80
N PHE A 168 12.57 -9.19 1.13
CA PHE A 168 12.36 -8.88 -0.29
C PHE A 168 12.19 -7.37 -0.50
N ILE A 169 11.33 -6.73 0.30
CA ILE A 169 11.10 -5.27 0.25
C ILE A 169 12.43 -4.53 0.47
N ARG A 170 13.15 -4.84 1.55
CA ARG A 170 14.43 -4.19 1.88
C ARG A 170 15.47 -4.40 0.79
N GLY A 171 15.56 -5.62 0.26
CA GLY A 171 16.48 -5.95 -0.81
C GLY A 171 16.17 -5.22 -2.13
N ALA A 172 14.91 -4.89 -2.39
CA ALA A 172 14.50 -4.09 -3.54
C ALA A 172 14.75 -2.59 -3.35
N VAL A 173 14.36 -2.05 -2.20
CA VAL A 173 14.45 -0.62 -1.88
C VAL A 173 15.91 -0.19 -1.71
N GLY A 174 16.68 -0.96 -0.94
CA GLY A 174 18.04 -0.64 -0.53
C GLY A 174 18.15 -0.55 0.99
N GLU A 175 19.18 -1.20 1.54
CA GLU A 175 19.45 -1.27 2.97
C GLU A 175 19.77 0.08 3.60
N GLU A 176 20.20 1.04 2.78
CA GLU A 176 20.55 2.41 3.14
C GLU A 176 19.35 3.36 3.22
N LEU A 177 18.24 3.00 2.56
CA LEU A 177 17.06 3.87 2.44
C LEU A 177 15.97 3.56 3.46
N VAL A 178 15.92 2.33 3.97
CA VAL A 178 14.87 1.88 4.89
C VAL A 178 15.45 0.96 5.97
N ASP A 179 15.13 1.28 7.22
CA ASP A 179 15.45 0.42 8.36
C ASP A 179 14.54 -0.81 8.33
N PHE A 180 15.09 -1.99 8.65
CA PHE A 180 14.32 -3.25 8.61
C PHE A 180 13.08 -3.20 9.53
N ASP A 181 13.22 -2.59 10.71
CA ASP A 181 12.13 -2.43 11.69
C ASP A 181 11.04 -1.47 11.22
N ASN A 182 11.30 -0.64 10.19
CA ASN A 182 10.33 0.26 9.60
C ASN A 182 9.54 -0.39 8.43
N ILE A 183 9.74 -1.68 8.16
CA ILE A 183 9.01 -2.43 7.15
C ILE A 183 7.93 -3.28 7.83
N CYS A 184 6.68 -2.86 7.67
CA CYS A 184 5.50 -3.59 8.10
C CYS A 184 4.89 -4.30 6.89
N CYS A 185 4.87 -5.65 6.92
CA CYS A 185 4.27 -6.44 5.84
C CYS A 185 3.56 -7.70 6.36
N ASN A 186 2.91 -8.47 5.47
CA ASN A 186 2.36 -9.79 5.79
C ASN A 186 3.48 -10.84 5.91
N GLN A 187 4.34 -10.68 6.91
CA GLN A 187 5.62 -11.35 7.01
C GLN A 187 5.52 -12.90 6.92
N LEU A 188 6.35 -13.49 6.07
CA LEU A 188 6.71 -14.91 6.12
C LEU A 188 7.40 -15.22 7.45
N VAL A 189 6.81 -16.11 8.23
CA VAL A 189 7.26 -16.42 9.59
C VAL A 189 8.56 -17.20 9.53
N SER A 190 9.57 -16.70 10.23
CA SER A 190 10.92 -17.27 10.25
C SER A 190 11.21 -18.02 11.55
N ASN A 191 12.05 -19.04 11.46
CA ASN A 191 12.70 -19.71 12.57
C ASN A 191 14.22 -19.68 12.33
N GLY A 192 14.90 -18.74 12.99
CA GLY A 192 16.27 -18.37 12.64
C GLY A 192 16.33 -17.75 11.23
N ASP A 193 17.32 -18.17 10.43
CA ASP A 193 17.53 -17.70 9.04
C ASP A 193 16.59 -18.37 8.01
N THR A 194 15.70 -19.26 8.45
CA THR A 194 14.86 -20.08 7.57
C THR A 194 13.38 -19.77 7.74
N PHE A 195 12.63 -19.74 6.65
CA PHE A 195 11.18 -19.57 6.67
C PHE A 195 10.46 -20.87 7.04
N THR A 196 9.43 -20.77 7.86
CA THR A 196 8.57 -21.89 8.27
C THR A 196 7.55 -22.28 7.19
N GLY A 197 7.33 -21.40 6.20
CA GLY A 197 6.26 -21.51 5.21
C GLY A 197 4.91 -20.96 5.69
N GLN A 198 4.81 -20.49 6.93
CA GLN A 198 3.61 -19.82 7.45
C GLN A 198 3.68 -18.31 7.21
N PHE A 199 2.52 -17.66 7.17
CA PHE A 199 2.38 -16.21 7.06
C PHE A 199 1.86 -15.65 8.37
N SER A 200 2.32 -14.45 8.75
CA SER A 200 1.85 -13.78 9.97
C SER A 200 0.36 -13.43 9.91
N ASN A 201 -0.16 -13.20 8.70
CA ASN A 201 -1.51 -12.72 8.44
C ASN A 201 -1.84 -11.43 9.20
N GLN A 202 -0.85 -10.63 9.59
CA GLN A 202 -1.08 -9.41 10.38
C GLN A 202 -1.51 -8.21 9.52
N LEU A 203 -1.13 -8.19 8.24
CA LEU A 203 -1.34 -7.06 7.33
C LEU A 203 -1.80 -7.54 5.96
N LEU A 204 -3.10 -7.71 5.77
CA LEU A 204 -3.68 -8.30 4.55
C LEU A 204 -4.52 -7.31 3.76
N THR A 205 -5.12 -6.33 4.43
CA THR A 205 -6.06 -5.39 3.82
C THR A 205 -5.76 -3.95 4.24
N GLY A 206 -6.45 -2.98 3.66
CA GLY A 206 -6.26 -1.57 4.02
C GLY A 206 -6.70 -1.22 5.44
N SER A 207 -7.64 -1.95 6.03
CA SER A 207 -8.03 -1.77 7.43
C SER A 207 -6.91 -2.21 8.37
N ASP A 208 -6.15 -3.24 8.00
CA ASP A 208 -4.93 -3.60 8.69
C ASP A 208 -3.86 -2.50 8.53
N LYS A 209 -3.72 -1.90 7.34
CA LYS A 209 -2.78 -0.77 7.13
C LYS A 209 -3.08 0.39 8.08
N VAL A 210 -4.36 0.75 8.28
CA VAL A 210 -4.77 1.75 9.28
C VAL A 210 -4.27 1.38 10.68
N SER A 211 -4.40 0.12 11.08
CA SER A 211 -3.94 -0.34 12.39
C SER A 211 -2.42 -0.22 12.56
N PHE A 212 -1.65 -0.39 11.49
CA PHE A 212 -0.19 -0.21 11.51
C PHE A 212 0.23 1.26 11.52
N ILE A 213 -0.39 2.12 10.71
CA ILE A 213 -0.07 3.56 10.75
C ILE A 213 -0.39 4.17 12.11
N GLU A 214 -1.47 3.73 12.78
CA GLU A 214 -1.81 4.19 14.13
C GLU A 214 -0.77 3.77 15.18
N LYS A 215 -0.05 2.66 14.96
CA LYS A 215 1.09 2.28 15.82
C LYS A 215 2.29 3.19 15.55
N ILE A 216 2.58 3.47 14.27
CA ILE A 216 3.65 4.40 13.89
C ILE A 216 3.42 5.78 14.52
N PHE A 217 2.18 6.31 14.51
CA PHE A 217 1.89 7.60 15.17
C PHE A 217 2.22 7.58 16.67
N LYS A 218 1.90 6.48 17.36
CA LYS A 218 2.16 6.34 18.80
C LYS A 218 3.65 6.21 19.09
N GLU A 219 4.38 5.47 18.26
CA GLU A 219 5.80 5.17 18.44
C GLU A 219 6.70 6.36 18.04
N GLN A 220 6.31 7.10 17.00
CA GLN A 220 7.06 8.27 16.55
C GLN A 220 6.73 9.51 17.38
N CYS A 221 5.57 9.60 18.04
CA CYS A 221 5.16 10.77 18.82
C CYS A 221 6.28 11.27 19.75
N CYS A 222 6.81 12.44 19.42
CA CYS A 222 7.84 13.12 20.19
C CYS A 222 7.25 14.44 20.70
N ARG A 223 7.35 14.69 22.02
CA ARG A 223 6.73 15.88 22.63
C ARG A 223 7.39 17.20 22.23
N ASP A 224 8.64 17.14 21.77
CA ASP A 224 9.48 18.31 21.55
C ASP A 224 9.64 18.67 20.07
N ILE A 225 9.07 17.87 19.15
CA ILE A 225 9.21 18.05 17.71
C ILE A 225 7.85 17.81 17.04
N GLU A 226 7.34 18.84 16.36
CA GLU A 226 6.12 18.72 15.57
C GLU A 226 6.33 17.74 14.40
N GLN A 227 5.37 16.85 14.20
CA GLN A 227 5.47 15.78 13.21
C GLN A 227 4.38 15.89 12.17
N GLN A 228 4.79 15.81 10.90
CA GLN A 228 3.87 15.75 9.78
C GLN A 228 3.99 14.39 9.11
N TYR A 229 2.88 13.66 9.08
CA TYR A 229 2.82 12.34 8.47
C TYR A 229 2.32 12.43 7.03
N TRP A 230 2.93 11.64 6.16
CA TRP A 230 2.51 11.46 4.77
C TRP A 230 2.27 9.98 4.51
N TYR A 231 1.16 9.66 3.86
CA TYR A 231 0.90 8.31 3.37
C TYR A 231 0.82 8.31 1.86
N ILE A 232 1.61 7.48 1.20
CA ILE A 232 1.69 7.38 -0.26
C ILE A 232 1.32 5.96 -0.69
N GLY A 233 0.36 5.84 -1.59
CA GLY A 233 -0.13 4.55 -2.08
C GLY A 233 -0.81 4.67 -3.44
N ASP A 234 -1.19 3.55 -4.04
CA ASP A 234 -1.68 3.52 -5.42
C ASP A 234 -2.89 2.59 -5.64
N SER A 235 -3.41 1.96 -4.58
CA SER A 235 -4.41 0.90 -4.68
C SER A 235 -5.64 1.13 -3.80
N GLU A 236 -6.67 0.29 -3.96
CA GLU A 236 -7.83 0.30 -3.06
C GLU A 236 -7.45 -0.02 -1.60
N THR A 237 -6.41 -0.85 -1.39
CA THR A 237 -5.93 -1.18 -0.04
C THR A 237 -5.27 0.01 0.65
N ASP A 238 -4.97 1.08 -0.07
CA ASP A 238 -4.37 2.30 0.49
C ASP A 238 -5.41 3.33 0.89
N ILE A 239 -6.65 3.23 0.39
CA ILE A 239 -7.63 4.32 0.47
C ILE A 239 -7.94 4.73 1.91
N LEU A 240 -8.11 3.78 2.84
CA LEU A 240 -8.34 4.12 4.24
C LEU A 240 -7.13 4.82 4.87
N ALA A 241 -5.91 4.41 4.55
CA ALA A 241 -4.70 5.07 5.03
C ALA A 241 -4.53 6.46 4.41
N LEU A 242 -4.80 6.60 3.11
CA LEU A 242 -4.83 7.87 2.39
C LEU A 242 -5.86 8.84 2.96
N LEU A 243 -6.99 8.36 3.47
CA LEU A 243 -8.05 9.18 4.08
C LEU A 243 -7.87 9.39 5.59
N HIS A 244 -6.86 8.78 6.22
CA HIS A 244 -6.64 8.94 7.65
C HIS A 244 -6.46 10.43 8.01
N PRO A 245 -7.09 10.93 9.09
CA PRO A 245 -7.11 12.36 9.43
C PRO A 245 -5.75 12.92 9.85
N GLU A 246 -4.83 12.08 10.33
CA GLU A 246 -3.51 12.48 10.82
C GLU A 246 -2.41 12.46 9.74
N VAL A 247 -2.75 12.17 8.48
CA VAL A 247 -1.75 12.14 7.39
C VAL A 247 -2.13 13.07 6.24
N ASN A 248 -1.14 13.58 5.52
CA ASN A 248 -1.33 14.01 4.14
C ASN A 248 -1.32 12.76 3.24
N GLY A 249 -2.46 12.48 2.61
CA GLY A 249 -2.63 11.30 1.78
C GLY A 249 -2.27 11.60 0.33
N VAL A 250 -1.53 10.72 -0.34
CA VAL A 250 -1.12 10.89 -1.73
C VAL A 250 -1.48 9.64 -2.54
N LEU A 251 -2.43 9.78 -3.45
CA LEU A 251 -2.71 8.76 -4.47
C LEU A 251 -1.72 8.92 -5.62
N LEU A 252 -0.76 8.00 -5.73
CA LEU A 252 0.37 8.08 -6.65
C LEU A 252 0.18 7.16 -7.87
N ILE A 253 -0.50 7.66 -8.89
CA ILE A 253 -0.79 6.91 -10.11
C ILE A 253 -0.62 7.83 -11.31
N ASP A 254 0.17 7.39 -12.29
CA ASP A 254 0.28 8.10 -13.56
C ASP A 254 -0.95 7.79 -14.43
N PRO A 255 -1.86 8.77 -14.67
CA PRO A 255 -3.02 8.55 -15.50
C PRO A 255 -2.66 8.32 -16.97
N GLU A 256 -1.49 8.73 -17.46
CA GLU A 256 -1.07 8.43 -18.85
C GLU A 256 -0.81 6.93 -19.03
N LEU A 257 -0.35 6.25 -17.98
CA LEU A 257 -0.04 4.83 -18.01
C LEU A 257 -1.20 3.95 -17.52
N LYS A 258 -1.99 4.43 -16.57
CA LYS A 258 -3.02 3.64 -15.86
C LYS A 258 -4.35 4.39 -15.73
N GLU A 259 -4.84 5.02 -16.80
CA GLU A 259 -6.06 5.85 -16.78
C GLU A 259 -7.27 5.13 -16.16
N GLN A 260 -7.52 3.86 -16.52
CA GLN A 260 -8.67 3.10 -15.98
C GLN A 260 -8.57 2.92 -14.47
N LYS A 261 -7.40 2.51 -13.95
CA LYS A 261 -7.15 2.37 -12.51
C LYS A 261 -7.30 3.72 -11.80
N PHE A 262 -6.74 4.77 -12.39
CA PHE A 262 -6.84 6.13 -11.85
C PHE A 262 -8.30 6.58 -11.73
N ARG A 263 -9.09 6.52 -12.81
CA ARG A 263 -10.51 6.91 -12.81
C ARG A 263 -11.34 6.09 -11.83
N LYS A 264 -11.12 4.78 -11.77
CA LYS A 264 -11.79 3.91 -10.79
C LYS A 264 -11.56 4.42 -9.37
N LEU A 265 -10.29 4.65 -9.00
CA LEU A 265 -9.95 5.08 -7.65
C LEU A 265 -10.41 6.52 -7.35
N THR A 266 -10.26 7.45 -8.28
CA THR A 266 -10.60 8.86 -8.04
C THR A 266 -12.11 9.11 -8.09
N THR A 267 -12.80 8.60 -9.10
CA THR A 267 -14.19 8.97 -9.39
C THR A 267 -15.17 7.98 -8.78
N GLU A 268 -14.94 6.68 -8.93
CA GLU A 268 -15.88 5.65 -8.44
C GLU A 268 -15.69 5.36 -6.95
N VAL A 269 -14.44 5.19 -6.50
CA VAL A 269 -14.13 4.85 -5.10
C VAL A 269 -14.12 6.09 -4.23
N LEU A 270 -13.29 7.09 -4.55
CA LEU A 270 -13.17 8.30 -3.72
C LEU A 270 -14.33 9.27 -3.92
N GLY A 271 -14.86 9.41 -5.14
CA GLY A 271 -15.91 10.40 -5.45
C GLY A 271 -15.38 11.81 -5.69
N ILE A 272 -14.13 11.94 -6.16
CA ILE A 272 -13.56 13.23 -6.56
C ILE A 272 -14.31 13.75 -7.78
N ASP A 273 -14.58 15.05 -7.80
CA ASP A 273 -15.25 15.75 -8.90
C ASP A 273 -14.62 15.41 -10.27
N GLU A 274 -15.45 14.94 -11.18
CA GLU A 274 -15.00 14.43 -12.47
C GLU A 274 -14.33 15.54 -13.32
N SER A 275 -14.77 16.79 -13.18
CA SER A 275 -14.15 17.93 -13.88
C SER A 275 -12.74 18.21 -13.36
N LEU A 276 -12.51 18.04 -12.06
CA LEU A 276 -11.19 18.14 -11.44
C LEU A 276 -10.27 17.02 -11.92
N VAL A 277 -10.75 15.77 -11.92
CA VAL A 277 -10.03 14.59 -12.42
C VAL A 277 -9.64 14.78 -13.89
N ASN A 278 -10.58 15.17 -14.74
CA ASN A 278 -10.32 15.38 -16.17
C ASN A 278 -9.29 16.50 -16.43
N ARG A 279 -9.33 17.59 -15.65
CA ARG A 279 -8.31 18.65 -15.71
C ARG A 279 -6.93 18.14 -15.30
N PHE A 280 -6.85 17.33 -14.26
CA PHE A 280 -5.58 16.76 -13.81
C PHE A 280 -4.99 15.80 -14.84
N ILE A 281 -5.80 14.92 -15.43
CA ILE A 281 -5.36 14.00 -16.49
C ILE A 281 -4.84 14.77 -17.71
N SER A 282 -5.59 15.78 -18.17
CA SER A 282 -5.25 16.54 -19.38
C SER A 282 -4.07 17.51 -19.22
N SER A 283 -3.77 17.97 -18.00
CA SER A 283 -2.69 18.93 -17.75
C SER A 283 -1.33 18.25 -17.67
N LYS A 284 -0.41 18.57 -18.58
CA LYS A 284 0.99 18.08 -18.52
C LYS A 284 1.88 18.85 -17.54
N GLU A 285 1.47 20.06 -17.17
CA GLU A 285 2.23 20.94 -16.26
C GLU A 285 1.92 20.66 -14.79
N VAL A 286 0.74 20.08 -14.51
CA VAL A 286 0.29 19.77 -13.15
C VAL A 286 0.67 18.33 -12.82
N GLY A 287 1.79 18.16 -12.12
CA GLY A 287 2.29 16.88 -11.65
C GLY A 287 1.58 16.34 -10.40
N TRP A 288 1.00 17.23 -9.59
CA TRP A 288 0.23 16.89 -8.41
C TRP A 288 -0.90 17.91 -8.16
N LEU A 289 -1.90 17.51 -7.38
CA LEU A 289 -3.07 18.33 -7.11
C LEU A 289 -3.68 17.98 -5.74
N ARG A 290 -3.92 18.99 -4.90
CA ARG A 290 -4.77 18.84 -3.70
C ARG A 290 -6.23 18.67 -4.11
N CYS A 291 -6.80 17.49 -3.88
CA CYS A 291 -8.14 17.17 -4.36
C CYS A 291 -9.21 17.16 -3.26
N TYR A 292 -8.82 17.06 -1.98
CA TYR A 292 -9.75 17.10 -0.86
C TYR A 292 -9.05 17.60 0.41
N VAL A 293 -9.69 18.49 1.16
CA VAL A 293 -9.21 18.96 2.47
C VAL A 293 -9.88 18.11 3.54
N LYS A 294 -9.10 17.36 4.32
CA LYS A 294 -9.66 16.46 5.34
C LYS A 294 -9.99 17.22 6.61
N ASN A 295 -9.11 18.12 7.01
CA ASN A 295 -9.24 18.99 8.18
C ASN A 295 -8.31 20.19 8.00
N GLN A 296 -8.12 21.00 9.04
CA GLN A 296 -7.31 22.22 8.99
C GLN A 296 -5.83 21.97 8.64
N GLU A 297 -5.31 20.76 8.88
CA GLU A 297 -3.88 20.45 8.77
C GLU A 297 -3.56 19.51 7.60
N ASN A 298 -4.49 18.62 7.26
CA ASN A 298 -4.22 17.48 6.40
C ASN A 298 -5.15 17.42 5.19
N SER A 299 -4.59 17.00 4.05
CA SER A 299 -5.30 16.92 2.78
C SER A 299 -5.01 15.62 2.03
N LEU A 300 -5.85 15.33 1.04
CA LEU A 300 -5.64 14.29 0.04
C LEU A 300 -5.14 14.94 -1.25
N TYR A 301 -4.13 14.32 -1.84
CA TYR A 301 -3.47 14.75 -3.06
C TYR A 301 -3.50 13.64 -4.11
N LEU A 302 -3.54 14.04 -5.36
CA LEU A 302 -3.25 13.19 -6.52
C LEU A 302 -1.85 13.54 -7.00
N ALA A 303 -1.07 12.54 -7.40
CA ALA A 303 0.25 12.76 -7.99
C ALA A 303 0.53 11.77 -9.12
N LYS A 304 1.20 12.22 -10.17
CA LYS A 304 1.51 11.40 -11.35
C LYS A 304 2.78 10.58 -11.14
N SER A 305 3.81 11.19 -10.54
CA SER A 305 5.12 10.55 -10.35
C SER A 305 5.80 10.97 -9.05
N TRP A 306 6.83 10.22 -8.66
CA TRP A 306 7.70 10.58 -7.54
C TRP A 306 8.44 11.91 -7.76
N PHE A 307 8.74 12.27 -9.01
CA PHE A 307 9.33 13.58 -9.32
C PHE A 307 8.41 14.72 -8.92
N ASP A 308 7.10 14.56 -9.15
CA ASP A 308 6.12 15.59 -8.82
C ASP A 308 5.98 15.78 -7.30
N LEU A 309 6.21 14.73 -6.52
CA LEU A 309 6.20 14.77 -5.06
C LEU A 309 7.40 15.50 -4.45
N THR A 310 8.54 15.57 -5.15
CA THR A 310 9.71 16.31 -4.64
C THR A 310 9.40 17.79 -4.41
N ASN A 311 8.48 18.35 -5.20
CA ASN A 311 8.02 19.73 -5.06
C ASN A 311 6.99 19.92 -3.94
N ILE A 312 6.25 18.87 -3.56
CA ILE A 312 5.36 18.90 -2.38
C ILE A 312 6.19 19.01 -1.09
N ASN A 313 7.40 18.43 -1.11
CA ASN A 313 8.35 18.54 0.01
C ASN A 313 8.97 19.94 0.17
N THR A 314 8.87 20.81 -0.81
CA THR A 314 9.29 22.21 -0.66
C THR A 314 8.04 23.04 -0.41
N ASN A 315 7.81 23.47 0.83
CA ASN A 315 6.70 24.36 1.18
C ASN A 315 6.71 25.60 0.26
N THR A 316 5.89 25.58 -0.79
CA THR A 316 5.52 26.77 -1.55
C THR A 316 4.04 26.68 -1.88
N ASP A 317 3.28 27.32 -0.99
CA ASP A 317 1.90 27.83 -1.03
C ASP A 317 0.70 26.85 -1.08
#